data_AF-A0A509LB78-F1
#
_entry.id   AF-A0A509LB78-F1
#
_cell.length_a   1.000
_cell.length_b   1.000
_cell.length_c   1.000
_cell.angle_alpha   90.00
_cell.angle_beta   90.00
_cell.angle_gamma   90.00
#
_symmetry.space_group_name_H-M   'P 1'
#
loop_
_entity.id
_entity.type
_entity.pdbx_description
1 polymer ?
#
loop_
_entity_poly.entity_id
_entity_poly.type
_entity_poly.pdbx_seq_one_letter_code
_entity_poly.pdbx_strand_id
1 'polypeptide(L)'
;MKLIFLDIDGVFNSEKYYVQRENFTVREEAKEFDPECVGYFNTIIAETDADIVVSSTWRRGDLNYLQDLFKEVGINGNVVGETAKLRWNCDYPGVSINRGTEIQHYYAAKHDFVHYDWKENDSELKSYVII
;
A
#
# COMPACT_ATOMS: atom_id res chain seq x y z
N MET A 1 -13.48 10.54 -5.85
CA MET A 1 -13.05 9.19 -5.42
C MET A 1 -11.99 9.37 -4.36
N LYS A 2 -12.11 8.69 -3.21
CA LYS A 2 -11.10 8.70 -2.14
C LYS A 2 -10.32 7.40 -2.21
N LEU A 3 -9.01 7.47 -1.99
CA LEU A 3 -8.12 6.32 -2.05
C LEU A 3 -7.36 6.18 -0.75
N ILE A 4 -7.24 4.94 -0.26
CA ILE A 4 -6.30 4.55 0.78
C ILE A 4 -5.13 3.83 0.12
N PHE A 5 -3.93 4.37 0.26
CA PHE A 5 -2.69 3.68 -0.11
C PHE A 5 -2.24 2.82 1.07
N LEU A 6 -2.45 1.51 0.97
CA LEU A 6 -2.36 0.58 2.09
C LEU A 6 -1.00 -0.11 2.16
N ASP A 7 -0.29 0.05 3.27
CA ASP A 7 0.78 -0.88 3.66
C ASP A 7 0.21 -2.03 4.53
N ILE A 8 0.99 -3.10 4.74
CA ILE A 8 0.54 -4.30 5.46
C ILE A 8 1.40 -4.53 6.71
N ASP A 9 2.71 -4.69 6.54
CA ASP A 9 3.64 -4.90 7.67
C ASP A 9 3.68 -3.66 8.56
N GLY A 10 3.48 -3.85 9.87
CA GLY A 10 3.36 -2.74 10.83
C GLY A 10 2.02 -2.01 10.81
N VAL A 11 1.09 -2.35 9.90
CA VAL A 11 -0.29 -1.86 9.88
C VAL A 11 -1.24 -2.91 10.47
N PHE A 12 -1.19 -4.13 9.93
CA PHE A 12 -2.02 -5.24 10.41
C PHE A 12 -1.28 -6.20 11.32
N ASN A 13 0.04 -6.05 11.50
CA ASN A 13 0.79 -6.85 12.44
C ASN A 13 1.66 -5.98 13.33
N SER A 14 1.97 -6.52 14.49
CA SER A 14 2.86 -5.92 15.47
C SER A 14 3.59 -7.03 16.22
N GLU A 15 4.72 -6.68 16.84
CA GLU A 15 5.45 -7.62 17.71
C GLU A 15 4.55 -8.18 18.81
N LYS A 16 3.69 -7.33 19.39
CA LYS A 16 2.70 -7.75 20.39
C LYS A 16 1.75 -8.82 19.83
N TYR A 17 1.22 -8.59 18.63
CA TYR A 17 0.34 -9.55 17.97
C TYR A 17 1.05 -10.88 17.70
N TYR A 18 2.30 -10.87 17.23
CA TYR A 18 3.07 -12.09 16.98
C TYR A 18 3.30 -12.94 18.23
N VAL A 19 3.48 -12.32 19.40
CA VAL A 19 3.63 -13.03 20.67
C VAL A 19 2.32 -13.65 21.14
N GLN A 20 1.18 -13.04 20.79
CA GLN A 20 -0.15 -13.41 21.28
C GLN A 20 -0.94 -14.31 20.33
N ARG A 21 -0.56 -14.36 19.05
CA ARG A 21 -1.31 -15.13 18.04
C ARG A 21 -1.19 -16.63 18.30
N GLU A 22 -2.34 -17.29 18.31
CA GLU A 22 -2.43 -18.75 18.24
C GLU A 22 -2.52 -19.18 16.76
N ASN A 23 -1.91 -20.32 16.39
CA ASN A 23 -1.84 -20.78 15.00
C ASN A 23 -3.20 -21.36 14.54
N PHE A 24 -4.05 -20.54 13.94
CA PHE A 24 -5.42 -20.95 13.56
C PHE A 24 -5.82 -20.85 12.08
N THR A 25 -4.94 -20.40 11.19
CA THR A 25 -5.28 -20.30 9.75
C THR A 25 -4.58 -21.36 8.91
N VAL A 26 -5.25 -21.77 7.81
CA VAL A 26 -4.75 -22.74 6.83
C VAL A 26 -3.67 -22.13 5.93
N ARG A 27 -3.66 -20.80 5.80
CA ARG A 27 -2.72 -20.01 5.01
C ARG A 27 -1.80 -19.18 5.92
N GLU A 28 -0.49 -19.25 5.68
CA GLU A 28 0.51 -18.58 6.50
C GLU A 28 0.38 -17.05 6.40
N GLU A 29 0.08 -16.52 5.22
CA GLU A 29 -0.10 -15.08 4.99
C GLU A 29 -1.24 -14.48 5.81
N ALA A 30 -2.34 -15.22 5.99
CA ALA A 30 -3.49 -14.75 6.76
C ALA A 30 -3.14 -14.53 8.25
N LYS A 31 -2.11 -15.23 8.77
CA LYS A 31 -1.63 -15.08 10.15
C LYS A 31 -0.94 -13.76 10.40
N GLU A 32 -0.61 -13.01 9.34
CA GLU A 32 0.04 -11.71 9.42
C GLU A 32 -0.96 -10.57 9.64
N PHE A 33 -2.25 -10.89 9.79
CA PHE A 33 -3.32 -9.92 10.01
C PHE A 33 -3.94 -10.07 11.39
N ASP A 34 -3.67 -9.09 12.25
CA ASP A 34 -4.33 -8.88 13.52
C ASP A 34 -5.82 -8.56 13.29
N PRO A 35 -6.75 -9.42 13.74
CA PRO A 35 -8.18 -9.21 13.57
C PRO A 35 -8.67 -7.89 14.18
N GLU A 36 -8.01 -7.38 15.23
CA GLU A 36 -8.36 -6.11 15.84
C GLU A 36 -8.05 -4.94 14.88
N CYS A 37 -6.85 -4.94 14.28
CA CYS A 37 -6.46 -3.96 13.27
C CYS A 37 -7.35 -4.03 12.02
N VAL A 38 -7.72 -5.23 11.58
CA VAL A 38 -8.68 -5.41 10.48
C VAL A 38 -10.03 -4.78 10.83
N GLY A 39 -10.51 -4.95 12.06
CA GLY A 39 -11.73 -4.31 12.55
C GLY A 39 -11.68 -2.77 12.47
N TYR A 40 -10.60 -2.17 12.97
CA TYR A 40 -10.41 -0.70 12.87
C TYR A 40 -10.33 -0.23 11.42
N PHE A 41 -9.64 -0.98 10.57
CA PHE A 41 -9.52 -0.63 9.16
C PHE A 41 -10.87 -0.67 8.43
N ASN A 42 -11.70 -1.66 8.73
CA ASN A 42 -13.07 -1.73 8.20
C ASN A 42 -13.94 -0.54 8.63
N THR A 43 -13.76 -0.02 9.86
CA THR A 43 -14.42 1.23 10.29
C THR A 43 -13.97 2.41 9.45
N ILE A 44 -12.67 2.56 9.19
CA ILE A 44 -12.13 3.64 8.33
C ILE A 44 -12.73 3.55 6.92
N ILE A 45 -12.78 2.36 6.33
CA ILE A 45 -13.39 2.15 5.00
C ILE A 45 -14.85 2.58 5.02
N ALA A 46 -15.63 2.13 6.01
CA ALA A 46 -17.06 2.43 6.12
C ALA A 46 -17.34 3.94 6.30
N GLU A 47 -16.51 4.64 7.08
CA GLU A 47 -16.67 6.07 7.34
C GLU A 47 -16.22 6.94 6.14
N THR A 48 -15.23 6.46 5.38
CA THR A 48 -14.64 7.26 4.31
C THR A 48 -15.22 6.97 2.94
N ASP A 49 -15.77 5.76 2.73
CA ASP A 49 -16.16 5.23 1.41
C ASP A 49 -14.97 5.25 0.43
N ALA A 50 -13.79 4.89 0.92
CA ALA A 50 -12.55 4.91 0.14
C ALA A 50 -12.23 3.55 -0.47
N ASP A 51 -11.75 3.57 -1.72
CA ASP A 51 -11.18 2.40 -2.38
C ASP A 51 -9.73 2.18 -1.94
N ILE A 52 -9.24 0.96 -2.05
CA ILE A 52 -7.91 0.55 -1.62
C ILE A 52 -6.97 0.41 -2.81
N VAL A 53 -5.80 1.04 -2.70
CA VAL A 53 -4.63 0.78 -3.56
C VAL A 53 -3.52 0.18 -2.72
N VAL A 54 -3.09 -1.04 -3.03
CA VAL A 54 -2.06 -1.71 -2.24
C VAL A 54 -0.70 -1.06 -2.51
N SER A 55 -0.11 -0.56 -1.44
CA SER A 55 1.14 0.18 -1.39
C SER A 55 2.09 -0.54 -0.40
N SER A 56 2.25 -1.86 -0.56
CA SER A 56 3.08 -2.73 0.30
C SER A 56 4.14 -3.56 -0.46
N THR A 57 5.13 -4.12 0.26
CA THR A 57 6.02 -5.16 -0.29
C THR A 57 5.28 -6.47 -0.60
N TRP A 58 4.05 -6.60 -0.12
CA TRP A 58 3.13 -7.70 -0.32
C TRP A 58 2.45 -7.77 -1.68
N ARG A 59 2.74 -6.83 -2.58
CA ARG A 59 2.38 -6.90 -4.01
C ARG A 59 3.11 -8.05 -4.72
N ARG A 60 3.02 -9.28 -4.21
CA ARG A 60 3.73 -10.47 -4.67
C ARG A 60 2.69 -11.39 -5.29
N GLY A 61 2.45 -11.24 -6.58
CA GLY A 61 1.38 -11.93 -7.29
C GLY A 61 0.61 -10.95 -8.17
N ASP A 62 -0.61 -11.34 -8.52
CA ASP A 62 -1.59 -10.47 -9.18
C ASP A 62 -2.52 -9.80 -8.14
N LEU A 63 -3.34 -8.87 -8.63
CA LEU A 63 -4.28 -8.15 -7.76
C LEU A 63 -5.37 -9.08 -7.20
N ASN A 64 -5.74 -10.13 -7.93
CA ASN A 64 -6.76 -11.10 -7.51
C ASN A 64 -6.32 -11.85 -6.26
N TYR A 65 -5.05 -12.25 -6.20
CA TYR A 65 -4.46 -12.87 -5.01
C TYR A 65 -4.62 -12.02 -3.75
N LEU A 66 -4.39 -10.70 -3.87
CA LEU A 66 -4.55 -9.75 -2.76
C LEU A 66 -6.03 -9.57 -2.39
N GLN A 67 -6.93 -9.51 -3.38
CA GLN A 67 -8.37 -9.45 -3.15
C GLN A 67 -8.87 -10.68 -2.39
N ASP A 68 -8.43 -11.87 -2.79
CA ASP A 68 -8.79 -13.13 -2.14
C ASP A 68 -8.25 -13.21 -0.70
N LEU A 69 -6.98 -12.81 -0.50
CA LEU A 69 -6.40 -12.74 0.84
C LEU A 69 -7.15 -11.76 1.74
N PHE A 70 -7.48 -10.56 1.24
CA PHE A 70 -8.20 -9.55 2.01
C PHE A 70 -9.60 -10.02 2.39
N LYS A 71 -10.28 -10.70 1.47
CA LYS A 71 -11.57 -11.33 1.75
C LYS A 71 -11.45 -12.44 2.80
N GLU A 72 -10.41 -13.27 2.74
CA GLU A 72 -10.13 -14.33 3.70
C GLU A 72 -9.93 -13.80 5.11
N VAL A 73 -9.19 -12.69 5.27
CA VAL A 73 -8.93 -12.05 6.58
C VAL A 73 -10.05 -11.10 7.04
N GLY A 74 -11.09 -10.89 6.23
CA GLY A 74 -12.27 -10.10 6.58
C GLY A 74 -12.16 -8.60 6.34
N ILE A 75 -11.28 -8.14 5.43
CA ILE A 75 -11.25 -6.75 4.96
C ILE A 75 -12.38 -6.54 3.95
N ASN A 76 -13.27 -5.57 4.22
CA ASN A 76 -14.49 -5.32 3.44
C ASN A 76 -14.34 -4.23 2.37
N GLY A 77 -13.12 -3.73 2.15
CA GLY A 77 -12.85 -2.65 1.20
C GLY A 77 -12.64 -3.13 -0.22
N ASN A 78 -12.96 -2.26 -1.18
CA ASN A 78 -12.78 -2.52 -2.60
C ASN A 78 -11.32 -2.26 -3.01
N VAL A 79 -10.58 -3.31 -3.37
CA VAL A 79 -9.20 -3.19 -3.85
C VAL A 79 -9.18 -2.93 -5.36
N VAL A 80 -8.86 -1.70 -5.74
CA VAL A 80 -8.93 -1.22 -7.13
C VAL A 80 -7.59 -1.21 -7.86
N GLY A 81 -6.49 -1.47 -7.15
CA GLY A 81 -5.18 -1.57 -7.77
C GLY A 81 -4.03 -1.70 -6.79
N GLU A 82 -2.83 -1.63 -7.33
CA GLU A 82 -1.58 -1.65 -6.59
C GLU A 82 -0.58 -0.68 -7.22
N THR A 83 0.34 -0.11 -6.42
CA THR A 83 1.36 0.80 -6.95
C THR A 83 2.45 0.03 -7.72
N ALA A 84 3.05 0.69 -8.71
CA ALA A 84 4.15 0.10 -9.48
C ALA A 84 5.36 -0.24 -8.58
N LYS A 85 6.12 -1.27 -8.96
CA LYS A 85 7.35 -1.70 -8.29
C LYS A 85 8.56 -0.97 -8.87
N LEU A 86 8.63 0.34 -8.68
CA LEU A 86 9.65 1.15 -9.33
C LEU A 86 11.06 0.84 -8.82
N ARG A 87 11.19 0.46 -7.54
CA ARG A 87 12.49 0.04 -6.93
C ARG A 87 13.20 -1.08 -7.69
N TRP A 88 12.44 -1.94 -8.37
CA TRP A 88 12.97 -3.13 -9.04
C TRP A 88 13.05 -2.97 -10.56
N ASN A 89 12.60 -1.83 -11.11
CA ASN A 89 12.75 -1.52 -12.53
C ASN A 89 14.13 -0.92 -12.77
N CYS A 90 14.95 -1.68 -13.47
CA CYS A 90 16.41 -1.65 -13.45
C CYS A 90 17.06 -0.65 -14.43
N ASP A 91 16.40 0.46 -14.76
CA ASP A 91 17.00 1.50 -15.61
C ASP A 91 17.89 2.49 -14.81
N TYR A 92 17.80 2.47 -13.47
CA TYR A 92 18.59 3.32 -12.57
C TYR A 92 19.16 2.53 -11.37
N PRO A 93 20.10 1.60 -11.60
CA PRO A 93 20.78 0.89 -10.52
C PRO A 93 21.43 1.88 -9.54
N GLY A 94 21.04 1.81 -8.26
CA GLY A 94 21.58 2.66 -7.19
C GLY A 94 20.66 3.79 -6.71
N VAL A 95 19.51 4.03 -7.36
CA VAL A 95 18.52 5.00 -6.88
C VAL A 95 17.51 4.31 -5.96
N SER A 96 17.46 4.70 -4.69
CA SER A 96 16.41 4.26 -3.76
C SER A 96 15.12 4.99 -4.08
N ILE A 97 14.19 4.33 -4.77
CA ILE A 97 12.85 4.88 -5.01
C ILE A 97 12.01 4.67 -3.76
N ASN A 98 11.49 5.73 -3.14
CA ASN A 98 10.66 5.58 -1.94
C ASN A 98 9.21 5.21 -2.31
N ARG A 99 8.44 4.72 -1.33
CA ARG A 99 7.03 4.34 -1.53
C ARG A 99 6.16 5.53 -1.95
N GLY A 100 6.52 6.74 -1.52
CA GLY A 100 5.88 7.99 -1.95
C GLY A 100 5.99 8.23 -3.46
N THR A 101 7.14 7.94 -4.08
CA THR A 101 7.31 8.03 -5.54
C THR A 101 6.40 7.05 -6.28
N GLU A 102 6.23 5.83 -5.78
CA GLU A 102 5.31 4.85 -6.38
C GLU A 102 3.85 5.30 -6.28
N ILE A 103 3.47 5.90 -5.15
CA ILE A 103 2.14 6.51 -4.94
C ILE A 103 1.92 7.67 -5.90
N GLN A 104 2.89 8.58 -6.02
CA GLN A 104 2.85 9.71 -6.94
C GLN A 104 2.69 9.24 -8.38
N HIS A 105 3.45 8.23 -8.79
CA HIS A 105 3.35 7.63 -10.11
C HIS A 105 1.95 7.04 -10.37
N TYR A 106 1.38 6.32 -9.40
CA TYR A 106 0.02 5.79 -9.52
C TYR A 106 -1.01 6.92 -9.69
N TYR A 107 -0.90 7.97 -8.87
CA TYR A 107 -1.82 9.10 -8.92
C TYR A 107 -1.73 9.87 -10.25
N ALA A 108 -0.50 10.15 -10.72
CA ALA A 108 -0.26 10.86 -11.97
C ALA A 108 -0.67 10.08 -13.23
N ALA A 109 -0.64 8.75 -13.20
CA ALA A 109 -1.10 7.92 -14.31
C ALA A 109 -2.64 7.82 -14.40
N LYS A 110 -3.36 8.12 -13.31
CA LYS A 110 -4.82 7.96 -13.19
C LYS A 110 -5.59 9.28 -13.22
N HIS A 111 -4.91 10.39 -13.01
CA HIS A 111 -5.46 11.74 -13.03
C HIS A 111 -4.58 12.59 -13.96
N ASP A 112 -5.16 13.49 -14.76
CA ASP A 112 -4.43 14.41 -15.65
C ASP A 112 -3.50 15.32 -14.83
N PHE A 113 -2.34 14.79 -14.46
CA PHE A 113 -1.41 15.42 -13.52
C PHE A 113 -0.22 15.98 -14.29
N VAL A 114 0.11 17.24 -14.05
CA VAL A 114 1.29 17.89 -14.62
C VAL A 114 2.38 17.92 -13.55
N HIS A 115 3.44 17.13 -13.75
CA HIS A 115 4.61 17.15 -12.89
C HIS A 115 5.46 18.40 -13.21
N TYR A 116 5.69 19.27 -12.22
CA TYR A 116 6.68 20.33 -12.32
C TYR A 116 7.94 19.94 -11.54
N ASP A 117 9.00 19.58 -12.25
CA ASP A 117 10.33 19.46 -11.67
C ASP A 117 10.92 20.85 -11.46
N TRP A 118 11.00 21.30 -10.21
CA TRP A 118 11.74 22.51 -9.86
C TRP A 118 13.15 22.13 -9.41
N LYS A 119 14.14 22.46 -10.24
CA LYS A 119 15.57 22.33 -9.91
C LYS A 119 16.06 23.62 -9.26
N GLU A 120 16.18 23.64 -7.93
CA GLU A 120 17.11 24.57 -7.27
C GLU A 120 18.41 23.83 -6.98
N ASN A 121 19.44 24.12 -7.77
CA ASN A 121 20.84 23.75 -7.56
C ASN A 121 21.11 22.27 -7.23
N ASP A 122 21.31 21.46 -8.28
CA ASP A 122 22.09 20.22 -8.47
C ASP A 122 22.47 19.24 -7.33
N SER A 123 21.98 19.37 -6.09
CA SER A 123 22.30 18.45 -5.00
C SER A 123 21.11 17.92 -4.21
N GLU A 124 19.91 18.47 -4.35
CA GLU A 124 18.70 17.93 -3.69
C GLU A 124 17.46 18.09 -4.59
N LEU A 125 17.02 16.99 -5.22
CA LEU A 125 15.67 16.92 -5.77
C LEU A 125 14.68 16.94 -4.62
N LYS A 126 14.09 18.11 -4.34
CA LYS A 126 12.91 18.23 -3.48
C LYS A 126 11.68 18.20 -4.35
N SER A 127 11.05 17.04 -4.44
CA SER A 127 9.70 16.94 -4.99
C SER A 127 8.71 17.44 -3.95
N TYR A 128 8.04 18.55 -4.24
CA TYR A 128 6.92 19.05 -3.44
C TYR A 128 5.61 18.59 -4.07
N VAL A 129 4.69 18.12 -3.23
CA VAL A 129 3.32 17.81 -3.62
C VAL A 129 2.44 18.97 -3.15
N ILE A 130 1.84 19.68 -4.10
CA ILE A 130 0.74 20.60 -3.82
C ILE A 130 -0.53 19.86 -4.24
N ILE A 131 -1.40 19.59 -3.26
CA ILE A 131 -2.74 18.99 -3.43
C ILE A 131 -3.74 20.10 -3.70
#